data_AF-A0A7L4QUR4-F1
#
_entry.id   AF-A0A7L4QUR4-F1
#
_cell.length_a   1.000
_cell.length_b   1.000
_cell.length_c   1.000
_cell.angle_alpha   90.00
_cell.angle_beta   90.00
_cell.angle_gamma   90.00
#
_symmetry.space_group_name_H-M   'P 1'
#
loop_
_entity.id
_entity.type
_entity.pdbx_description
1 polymer ?
#
loop_
_entity_poly.entity_id
_entity_poly.type
_entity_poly.pdbx_seq_one_letter_code
_entity_poly.pdbx_strand_id
1 'polypeptide(L)'
;MEGTKRVFAGEYARARLPLCQERVLTPTGACCRQIFLAGALTEADPRGPDLWYGRVADPTGVFEIRAERPDREQQAVLRDLTIPSFVTVVGEAVFFSGNERPGVSLVQIQESDRTVRDRWILRTAEITGERLTILAETLRSGTGPVPAVSALRQYAMTPADIRDLAGMVCHALDAVVSSAGAARPQEEITAAVLTIIRESAGKKGISFEDLAIIAGKSGIGGRELRDALRILLEEDECYQPAREVFKPL
;
A
#
# COMPACT_ATOMS: atom_id res chain seq x y z
N MET A 1 -24.62 -4.44 -1.31
CA MET A 1 -23.71 -3.34 -1.70
C MET A 1 -22.36 -3.94 -1.99
N GLU A 2 -21.89 -3.83 -3.23
CA GLU A 2 -20.58 -4.35 -3.59
C GLU A 2 -19.50 -3.39 -3.09
N GLY A 3 -18.62 -3.90 -2.21
CA GLY A 3 -17.61 -3.10 -1.53
C GLY A 3 -16.40 -2.77 -2.40
N THR A 4 -15.62 -1.79 -1.96
CA THR A 4 -14.35 -1.36 -2.55
C THR A 4 -13.39 -2.54 -2.73
N LYS A 5 -12.86 -2.71 -3.93
CA LYS A 5 -11.98 -3.83 -4.28
C LYS A 5 -10.52 -3.53 -3.97
N ARG A 6 -9.77 -4.58 -3.66
CA ARG A 6 -8.31 -4.57 -3.63
C ARG A 6 -7.80 -5.42 -4.78
N VAL A 7 -6.93 -4.81 -5.57
CA VAL A 7 -6.28 -5.40 -6.74
C VAL A 7 -4.85 -4.88 -6.78
N PHE A 8 -3.94 -5.70 -7.30
CA PHE A 8 -2.57 -5.25 -7.58
C PHE A 8 -2.51 -4.42 -8.86
N ALA A 9 -1.52 -3.52 -8.95
CA ALA A 9 -1.32 -2.68 -10.14
C ALA A 9 -1.09 -3.54 -11.38
N GLY A 10 -0.34 -4.63 -11.25
CA GLY A 10 0.00 -5.54 -12.35
C GLY A 10 -1.21 -6.27 -12.93
N GLU A 11 -2.20 -6.66 -12.12
CA GLU A 11 -3.46 -7.22 -12.64
C GLU A 11 -4.37 -6.12 -13.20
N TYR A 12 -4.40 -4.96 -12.57
CA TYR A 12 -5.29 -3.86 -12.95
C TYR A 12 -4.88 -3.25 -14.30
N ALA A 13 -3.58 -3.02 -14.50
CA ALA A 13 -3.03 -2.49 -15.75
C ALA A 13 -3.20 -3.43 -16.95
N ARG A 14 -3.46 -4.72 -16.70
CA ARG A 14 -3.77 -5.72 -17.74
C ARG A 14 -5.25 -5.75 -18.11
N ALA A 15 -6.12 -5.05 -17.37
CA ALA A 15 -7.51 -4.97 -17.73
C ALA A 15 -7.66 -4.17 -19.04
N ARG A 16 -8.51 -4.67 -19.94
CA ARG A 16 -8.73 -4.04 -21.26
C ARG A 16 -10.21 -3.85 -21.57
N LEU A 17 -11.09 -4.33 -20.71
CA LEU A 17 -12.50 -4.47 -21.01
C LEU A 17 -13.35 -4.04 -19.82
N PRO A 18 -14.40 -3.24 -20.05
CA PRO A 18 -15.44 -3.05 -19.06
C PRO A 18 -16.31 -4.31 -19.00
N LEU A 19 -16.72 -4.70 -17.79
CA LEU A 19 -17.86 -5.59 -17.57
C LEU A 19 -19.10 -4.72 -17.36
N CYS A 20 -20.24 -5.17 -17.89
CA CYS A 20 -21.56 -4.51 -17.84
C CYS A 20 -21.74 -3.60 -16.61
N GLN A 21 -22.27 -2.38 -16.82
CA GLN A 21 -22.40 -1.29 -15.83
C GLN A 21 -21.09 -0.53 -15.50
N GLU A 22 -20.23 -0.26 -16.50
CA GLU A 22 -19.06 0.62 -16.36
C GLU A 22 -18.03 0.15 -15.30
N ARG A 23 -17.87 -1.16 -15.14
CA ARG A 23 -16.91 -1.73 -14.17
C ARG A 23 -15.68 -2.22 -14.91
N VAL A 24 -14.50 -1.96 -14.38
CA VAL A 24 -13.26 -2.56 -14.92
C VAL A 24 -13.17 -4.02 -14.46
N LEU A 25 -13.10 -4.97 -15.39
CA LEU A 25 -12.88 -6.39 -15.06
C LEU A 25 -11.40 -6.73 -15.20
N THR A 26 -10.73 -7.14 -14.12
CA THR A 26 -9.33 -7.60 -14.18
C THR A 26 -9.24 -9.03 -14.73
N PRO A 27 -8.07 -9.44 -15.27
CA PRO A 27 -7.83 -10.84 -15.66
C PRO A 27 -7.98 -11.84 -14.51
N THR A 28 -7.84 -11.40 -13.26
CA THR A 28 -8.10 -12.27 -12.10
C THR A 28 -9.60 -12.37 -11.77
N GLY A 29 -10.50 -11.81 -12.56
CA GLY A 29 -11.94 -11.84 -12.30
C GLY A 29 -12.42 -10.81 -11.27
N ALA A 30 -11.65 -9.76 -10.97
CA ALA A 30 -12.11 -8.70 -10.08
C ALA A 30 -12.98 -7.68 -10.84
N CYS A 31 -14.24 -7.52 -10.43
CA CYS A 31 -15.12 -6.46 -10.94
C CYS A 31 -14.94 -5.17 -10.12
N CYS A 32 -14.21 -4.22 -10.67
CA CYS A 32 -13.83 -2.98 -10.00
C CYS A 32 -14.73 -1.83 -10.43
N ARG A 33 -15.52 -1.30 -9.49
CA ARG A 33 -16.14 0.03 -9.61
C ARG A 33 -15.33 1.06 -8.81
N GLN A 34 -14.98 0.69 -7.58
CA GLN A 34 -14.15 1.46 -6.68
C GLN A 34 -13.04 0.57 -6.15
N ILE A 35 -11.84 1.11 -6.05
CA ILE A 35 -10.66 0.40 -5.57
C ILE A 35 -10.04 1.12 -4.37
N PHE A 36 -9.39 0.32 -3.52
CA PHE A 36 -8.54 0.79 -2.43
C PHE A 36 -7.15 0.21 -2.65
N LEU A 37 -6.15 1.10 -2.74
CA LEU A 37 -4.76 0.73 -2.96
C LEU A 37 -3.84 1.45 -1.98
N ALA A 38 -2.67 0.86 -1.73
CA ALA A 38 -1.59 1.49 -1.00
C ALA A 38 -0.27 1.27 -1.73
N GLY A 39 0.56 2.29 -1.82
CA GLY A 39 1.79 2.24 -2.60
C GLY A 39 2.65 3.48 -2.41
N ALA A 40 3.76 3.55 -3.14
CA ALA A 40 4.62 4.73 -3.16
C ALA A 40 4.13 5.71 -4.24
N LEU A 41 3.79 6.94 -3.87
CA LEU A 41 3.57 8.03 -4.82
C LEU A 41 4.93 8.42 -5.40
N THR A 42 5.12 8.24 -6.70
CA THR A 42 6.40 8.50 -7.39
C THR A 42 6.36 9.71 -8.30
N GLU A 43 5.17 10.14 -8.71
CA GLU A 43 4.95 11.34 -9.53
C GLU A 43 3.63 11.97 -9.11
N ALA A 44 3.58 13.31 -9.05
CA ALA A 44 2.35 14.09 -8.90
C ALA A 44 2.54 15.43 -9.60
N ASP A 45 1.96 15.57 -10.79
CA ASP A 45 2.16 16.73 -11.65
C ASP A 45 0.83 17.29 -12.16
N PRO A 46 0.68 18.62 -12.25
CA PRO A 46 -0.46 19.21 -12.93
C PRO A 46 -0.37 18.94 -14.44
N ARG A 47 -1.48 18.49 -15.03
CA ARG A 47 -1.64 18.30 -16.48
C ARG A 47 -2.69 19.27 -17.02
N GLY A 48 -2.33 20.55 -16.97
CA GLY A 48 -3.23 21.66 -17.27
C GLY A 48 -3.88 22.23 -16.00
N PRO A 49 -4.84 23.16 -16.15
CA PRO A 49 -5.40 23.92 -15.02
C PRO A 49 -6.39 23.11 -14.16
N ASP A 50 -6.92 22.01 -14.70
CA ASP A 50 -8.11 21.33 -14.16
C ASP A 50 -7.85 19.85 -13.82
N LEU A 51 -6.64 19.36 -14.06
CA LEU A 51 -6.26 17.96 -13.91
C LEU A 51 -4.91 17.85 -13.18
N TRP A 52 -4.89 17.04 -12.13
CA TRP A 52 -3.67 16.54 -11.51
C TRP A 52 -3.51 15.07 -11.84
N TYR A 53 -2.30 14.71 -12.27
CA TYR A 53 -1.91 13.34 -12.56
C TYR A 53 -0.96 12.84 -11.48
N GLY A 54 -1.08 11.58 -11.09
CA GLY A 54 -0.10 10.94 -10.22
C GLY A 54 0.15 9.48 -10.57
N ARG A 55 1.27 8.96 -10.06
CA ARG A 55 1.66 7.56 -10.21
C ARG A 55 1.90 6.95 -8.84
N VAL A 56 1.15 5.90 -8.52
CA VAL A 56 1.28 5.15 -7.26
C VAL A 56 1.77 3.74 -7.57
N ALA A 57 3.00 3.44 -7.16
CA ALA A 57 3.66 2.16 -7.39
C ALA A 57 3.39 1.17 -6.26
N ASP A 58 3.04 -0.06 -6.63
CA ASP A 58 3.11 -1.23 -5.76
C ASP A 58 4.19 -2.20 -6.29
N PRO A 59 4.50 -3.32 -5.60
CA PRO A 59 5.52 -4.26 -6.07
C PRO A 59 5.26 -4.88 -7.45
N THR A 60 4.03 -4.82 -7.95
CA THR A 60 3.59 -5.47 -9.19
C THR A 60 3.48 -4.51 -10.38
N GLY A 61 3.55 -3.20 -10.14
CA GLY A 61 3.41 -2.19 -11.18
C GLY A 61 3.00 -0.82 -10.65
N VAL A 62 2.33 -0.05 -11.49
CA VAL A 62 1.95 1.34 -11.20
C VAL A 62 0.49 1.57 -11.52
N PHE A 63 -0.22 2.22 -10.60
CA PHE A 63 -1.52 2.82 -10.83
C PHE A 63 -1.34 4.26 -11.32
N GLU A 64 -2.06 4.62 -12.39
CA GLU A 64 -2.24 6.01 -12.79
C GLU A 64 -3.47 6.57 -12.07
N ILE A 65 -3.29 7.64 -11.31
CA ILE A 65 -4.37 8.34 -10.61
C ILE A 65 -4.59 9.71 -11.26
N ARG A 66 -5.85 10.15 -11.35
CA ARG A 66 -6.20 11.49 -11.83
C ARG A 66 -7.19 12.16 -10.88
N ALA A 67 -6.91 13.41 -10.52
CA ALA A 67 -7.87 14.27 -9.83
C ALA A 67 -8.32 15.37 -10.81
N GLU A 68 -9.54 15.23 -11.31
CA GLU A 68 -10.18 16.18 -12.23
C GLU A 68 -11.20 17.05 -11.48
N ARG A 69 -11.58 18.20 -12.04
CA ARG A 69 -12.62 19.03 -11.41
C ARG A 69 -13.93 18.24 -11.31
N PRO A 70 -14.68 18.37 -10.20
CA PRO A 70 -14.58 19.43 -9.19
C PRO A 70 -13.66 19.13 -7.98
N ASP A 71 -12.85 18.07 -8.00
CA ASP A 71 -12.09 17.56 -6.83
C ASP A 71 -10.87 18.41 -6.44
N ARG A 72 -11.07 19.72 -6.21
CA ARG A 72 -10.02 20.68 -5.84
C ARG A 72 -9.30 20.32 -4.55
N GLU A 73 -10.00 19.65 -3.62
CA GLU A 73 -9.40 19.14 -2.39
C GLU A 73 -8.31 18.12 -2.70
N GLN A 74 -8.61 17.10 -3.50
CA GLN A 74 -7.65 16.05 -3.84
C GLN A 74 -6.50 16.57 -4.71
N GLN A 75 -6.76 17.56 -5.55
CA GLN A 75 -5.72 18.29 -6.28
C GLN A 75 -4.74 19.02 -5.34
N ALA A 76 -5.26 19.67 -4.28
CA ALA A 76 -4.44 20.33 -3.28
C ALA A 76 -3.62 19.32 -2.46
N VAL A 77 -4.23 18.20 -2.04
CA VAL A 77 -3.50 17.14 -1.32
C VAL A 77 -2.36 16.58 -2.18
N LEU A 78 -2.63 16.26 -3.46
CA LEU A 78 -1.59 15.77 -4.37
C LEU A 78 -0.42 16.74 -4.54
N ARG A 79 -0.72 18.05 -4.61
CA ARG A 79 0.31 19.09 -4.72
C ARG A 79 1.20 19.18 -3.48
N ASP A 80 0.62 18.99 -2.30
CA ASP A 80 1.28 19.25 -1.03
C ASP A 80 2.02 18.00 -0.50
N LEU A 81 1.80 16.82 -1.09
CA LEU A 81 2.51 15.58 -0.77
C LEU A 81 3.98 15.64 -1.23
N THR A 82 4.87 15.13 -0.38
CA THR A 82 6.28 14.96 -0.75
C THR A 82 6.47 13.68 -1.57
N ILE A 83 7.40 13.69 -2.53
CA ILE A 83 7.69 12.55 -3.39
C ILE A 83 9.16 12.13 -3.21
N PRO A 84 9.46 10.83 -3.02
CA PRO A 84 8.50 9.73 -2.85
C PRO A 84 7.90 9.68 -1.44
N SER A 85 6.62 9.34 -1.34
CA SER A 85 5.94 9.07 -0.05
C SER A 85 5.01 7.86 -0.17
N PHE A 86 4.74 7.17 0.94
CA PHE A 86 3.71 6.12 0.95
C PHE A 86 2.35 6.76 1.05
N VAL A 87 1.40 6.30 0.25
CA VAL A 87 0.03 6.81 0.24
C VAL A 87 -0.98 5.67 0.25
N THR A 88 -2.16 5.96 0.79
CA THR A 88 -3.37 5.18 0.53
C THR A 88 -4.27 5.97 -0.40
N VAL A 89 -4.93 5.25 -1.32
CA VAL A 89 -5.83 5.85 -2.31
C VAL A 89 -7.13 5.07 -2.34
N VAL A 90 -8.23 5.81 -2.32
CA VAL A 90 -9.55 5.34 -2.74
C VAL A 90 -9.88 6.04 -4.04
N GLY A 91 -10.34 5.29 -5.03
CA GLY A 91 -10.72 5.86 -6.31
C GLY A 91 -11.66 5.00 -7.11
N GLU A 92 -12.26 5.59 -8.13
CA GLU A 92 -13.11 4.90 -9.09
C GLU A 92 -12.26 4.30 -10.19
N ALA A 93 -12.55 3.05 -10.55
CA ALA A 93 -11.87 2.37 -11.63
C ALA A 93 -12.47 2.79 -12.96
N VAL A 94 -11.67 3.44 -13.82
CA VAL A 94 -12.17 4.05 -15.06
C VAL A 94 -11.23 3.82 -16.22
N PHE A 95 -11.76 3.83 -17.44
CA PHE A 95 -10.95 3.99 -18.65
C PHE A 95 -11.00 5.46 -19.06
N PHE A 96 -9.92 6.19 -18.83
CA PHE A 96 -9.84 7.58 -19.28
C PHE A 96 -9.89 7.64 -20.81
N SER A 97 -10.52 8.70 -21.34
CA SER A 97 -10.61 8.90 -22.79
C SER A 97 -9.22 8.90 -23.42
N GLY A 98 -9.03 8.05 -24.45
CA GLY A 98 -7.76 7.90 -25.17
C GLY A 98 -6.75 6.95 -24.52
N ASN A 99 -7.06 6.34 -23.37
CA ASN A 99 -6.18 5.37 -22.72
C ASN A 99 -6.63 3.93 -23.01
N GLU A 100 -5.68 3.06 -23.40
CA GLU A 100 -5.94 1.61 -23.58
C GLU A 100 -6.01 0.84 -22.26
N ARG A 101 -5.40 1.39 -21.21
CA ARG A 101 -5.34 0.80 -19.86
C ARG A 101 -6.23 1.61 -18.91
N PRO A 102 -6.82 0.96 -17.91
CA PRO A 102 -7.61 1.69 -16.93
C PRO A 102 -6.69 2.53 -16.04
N GLY A 103 -7.26 3.59 -15.49
CA GLY A 103 -6.69 4.40 -14.44
C GLY A 103 -7.70 4.61 -13.32
N VAL A 104 -7.31 5.41 -12.35
CA VAL A 104 -8.04 5.58 -11.10
C VAL A 104 -8.48 7.03 -11.00
N SER A 105 -9.78 7.29 -11.09
CA SER A 105 -10.32 8.60 -10.78
C SER A 105 -10.26 8.80 -9.26
N LEU A 106 -9.50 9.79 -8.82
CA LEU A 106 -9.12 9.95 -7.42
C LEU A 106 -10.32 10.44 -6.59
N VAL A 107 -10.75 9.63 -5.62
CA VAL A 107 -11.78 10.03 -4.65
C VAL A 107 -11.13 10.55 -3.37
N GLN A 108 -10.07 9.89 -2.90
CA GLN A 108 -9.36 10.27 -1.68
C GLN A 108 -7.92 9.77 -1.72
N ILE A 109 -6.96 10.63 -1.36
CA ILE A 109 -5.57 10.25 -1.11
C ILE A 109 -5.12 10.72 0.28
N GLN A 110 -4.33 9.90 0.97
CA GLN A 110 -3.71 10.27 2.25
C GLN A 110 -2.30 9.71 2.34
N GLU A 111 -1.39 10.48 2.93
CA GLU A 111 -0.08 9.98 3.33
C GLU A 111 -0.23 8.80 4.31
N SER A 112 0.69 7.86 4.23
CA SER A 112 0.70 6.63 5.01
C SER A 112 2.14 6.17 5.25
N ASP A 113 2.31 4.97 5.79
CA ASP A 113 3.62 4.41 6.06
C ASP A 113 3.81 3.01 5.43
N ARG A 114 5.03 2.51 5.55
CA ARG A 114 5.43 1.19 5.06
C ARG A 114 4.58 0.06 5.67
N THR A 115 4.16 0.20 6.93
CA THR A 115 3.36 -0.81 7.62
C THR A 115 1.96 -0.91 7.03
N VAL A 116 1.34 0.23 6.70
CA VAL A 116 0.04 0.28 6.02
C VAL A 116 0.14 -0.35 4.63
N ARG A 117 1.18 0.01 3.87
CA ARG A 117 1.46 -0.62 2.56
C ARG A 117 1.62 -2.13 2.68
N ASP A 118 2.43 -2.63 3.60
CA ASP A 118 2.72 -4.06 3.74
C ASP A 118 1.47 -4.85 4.15
N ARG A 119 0.65 -4.29 5.05
CA ARG A 119 -0.66 -4.88 5.38
C ARG A 119 -1.61 -4.90 4.18
N TRP A 120 -1.60 -3.85 3.37
CA TRP A 120 -2.37 -3.83 2.14
C TRP A 120 -1.91 -4.90 1.16
N ILE A 121 -0.59 -5.08 0.98
CA ILE A 121 -0.03 -6.13 0.11
C ILE A 121 -0.49 -7.52 0.58
N LEU A 122 -0.33 -7.83 1.87
CA LEU A 122 -0.72 -9.12 2.44
C LEU A 122 -2.21 -9.41 2.22
N ARG A 123 -3.08 -8.42 2.50
CA ARG A 123 -4.53 -8.59 2.34
C ARG A 123 -4.93 -8.68 0.85
N THR A 124 -4.27 -7.94 -0.03
CA THR A 124 -4.52 -8.00 -1.47
C THR A 124 -4.06 -9.34 -2.04
N ALA A 125 -2.92 -9.87 -1.59
CA ALA A 125 -2.43 -11.19 -1.98
C ALA A 125 -3.39 -12.32 -1.62
N GLU A 126 -3.94 -12.31 -0.40
CA GLU A 126 -4.96 -13.26 0.04
C GLU A 126 -6.20 -13.22 -0.87
N ILE A 127 -6.77 -12.02 -1.06
CA ILE A 127 -7.99 -11.84 -1.87
C ILE A 127 -7.72 -12.20 -3.35
N THR A 128 -6.59 -11.80 -3.92
CA THR A 128 -6.24 -12.15 -5.31
C THR A 128 -5.98 -13.65 -5.44
N GLY A 129 -5.35 -14.29 -4.45
CA GLY A 129 -5.13 -15.74 -4.40
C GLY A 129 -6.42 -16.55 -4.39
N GLU A 130 -7.42 -16.11 -3.61
CA GLU A 130 -8.77 -16.71 -3.64
C GLU A 130 -9.39 -16.63 -5.04
N ARG A 131 -9.30 -15.46 -5.69
CA ARG A 131 -9.82 -15.28 -7.06
C ARG A 131 -9.10 -16.18 -8.07
N LEU A 132 -7.78 -16.33 -7.96
CA LEU A 132 -7.00 -17.22 -8.84
C LEU A 132 -7.37 -18.69 -8.63
N THR A 133 -7.66 -19.11 -7.39
CA THR A 133 -8.16 -20.46 -7.09
C THR A 133 -9.51 -20.70 -7.78
N ILE A 134 -10.45 -19.76 -7.64
CA ILE A 134 -11.76 -19.82 -8.31
C ILE A 134 -11.60 -19.86 -9.83
N LEU A 135 -10.69 -19.06 -10.40
CA LEU A 135 -10.42 -19.06 -11.84
C LEU A 135 -9.88 -20.42 -12.31
N ALA A 136 -8.94 -21.01 -11.59
CA ALA A 136 -8.38 -22.32 -11.92
C ALA A 136 -9.44 -23.42 -11.88
N GLU A 137 -10.33 -23.40 -10.89
CA GLU A 137 -11.46 -24.32 -10.79
C GLU A 137 -12.50 -24.11 -11.89
N THR A 138 -12.83 -22.85 -12.19
CA THR A 138 -13.75 -22.48 -13.27
C THR A 138 -13.22 -22.92 -14.62
N LEU A 139 -11.90 -22.76 -14.86
CA LEU A 139 -11.26 -23.19 -16.10
C LEU A 139 -11.30 -24.71 -16.28
N ARG A 140 -11.12 -25.48 -15.21
CA ARG A 140 -11.19 -26.96 -15.25
C ARG A 140 -12.61 -27.48 -15.41
N SER A 141 -13.56 -26.92 -14.68
CA SER A 141 -14.94 -27.41 -14.63
C SER A 141 -15.83 -26.84 -15.74
N GLY A 142 -15.45 -25.72 -16.36
CA GLY A 142 -16.26 -24.98 -17.32
C GLY A 142 -17.41 -24.18 -16.69
N THR A 143 -17.58 -24.21 -15.37
CA THR A 143 -18.65 -23.54 -14.63
C THR A 143 -18.09 -22.79 -13.43
N GLY A 144 -18.64 -21.62 -13.13
CA GLY A 144 -18.20 -20.84 -11.98
C GLY A 144 -18.91 -19.48 -11.89
N PRO A 145 -18.49 -18.62 -10.95
CA PRO A 145 -19.05 -17.29 -10.80
C PRO A 145 -18.91 -16.47 -12.09
N VAL A 146 -19.90 -15.63 -12.38
CA VAL A 146 -19.94 -14.79 -13.59
C VAL A 146 -18.63 -14.02 -13.81
N PRO A 147 -18.02 -13.35 -12.80
CA PRO A 147 -16.75 -12.65 -13.02
C PRO A 147 -15.60 -13.55 -13.49
N ALA A 148 -15.51 -14.77 -12.93
CA ALA A 148 -14.47 -15.73 -13.31
C ALA A 148 -14.69 -16.25 -14.74
N VAL A 149 -15.92 -16.67 -15.06
CA VAL A 149 -16.28 -17.12 -16.42
C VAL A 149 -16.05 -16.01 -17.46
N SER A 150 -16.46 -14.78 -17.14
CA SER A 150 -16.24 -13.62 -18.00
C SER A 150 -14.75 -13.34 -18.20
N ALA A 151 -13.95 -13.34 -17.15
CA ALA A 151 -12.51 -13.10 -17.26
C ALA A 151 -11.81 -14.18 -18.10
N LEU A 152 -12.11 -15.47 -17.86
CA LEU A 152 -11.53 -16.57 -18.65
C LEU A 152 -11.83 -16.41 -20.14
N ARG A 153 -13.08 -16.09 -20.50
CA ARG A 153 -13.51 -15.93 -21.90
C ARG A 153 -12.92 -14.68 -22.54
N GLN A 154 -13.03 -13.53 -21.87
CA GLN A 154 -12.64 -12.24 -22.42
C GLN A 154 -11.12 -12.09 -22.58
N TYR A 155 -10.34 -12.64 -21.65
CA TYR A 155 -8.88 -12.61 -21.71
C TYR A 155 -8.28 -13.87 -22.35
N ALA A 156 -9.12 -14.81 -22.82
CA ALA A 156 -8.70 -16.09 -23.38
C ALA A 156 -7.68 -16.82 -22.48
N MET A 157 -7.96 -16.85 -21.17
CA MET A 157 -7.01 -17.28 -20.16
C MET A 157 -6.64 -18.76 -20.28
N THR A 158 -5.36 -19.04 -20.16
CA THR A 158 -4.79 -20.39 -20.09
C THR A 158 -4.33 -20.73 -18.67
N PRO A 159 -4.02 -22.01 -18.38
CA PRO A 159 -3.36 -22.36 -17.12
C PRO A 159 -2.01 -21.67 -16.91
N ALA A 160 -1.32 -21.27 -17.99
CA ALA A 160 -0.06 -20.52 -17.88
C ALA A 160 -0.33 -19.09 -17.40
N ASP A 161 -1.32 -18.40 -17.95
CA ASP A 161 -1.67 -17.04 -17.53
C ASP A 161 -2.07 -16.97 -16.04
N ILE A 162 -2.79 -17.99 -15.55
CA ILE A 162 -3.14 -18.09 -14.13
C ILE A 162 -1.88 -18.26 -13.26
N ARG A 163 -0.92 -19.09 -13.70
CA ARG A 163 0.36 -19.24 -12.99
C ARG A 163 1.19 -17.96 -13.01
N ASP A 164 1.19 -17.22 -14.11
CA ASP A 164 1.91 -15.95 -14.21
C ASP A 164 1.31 -14.89 -13.28
N LEU A 165 -0.02 -14.84 -13.18
CA LEU A 165 -0.71 -13.99 -12.20
C LEU A 165 -0.42 -14.42 -10.75
N ALA A 166 -0.32 -15.73 -10.48
CA ALA A 166 0.10 -16.22 -9.18
C ALA A 166 1.56 -15.84 -8.87
N GLY A 167 2.45 -15.91 -9.85
CA GLY A 167 3.85 -15.48 -9.74
C GLY A 167 3.98 -13.98 -9.42
N MET A 168 3.12 -13.15 -10.00
CA MET A 168 3.01 -11.73 -9.64
C MET A 168 2.61 -11.53 -8.17
N VAL A 169 1.68 -12.33 -7.65
CA VAL A 169 1.29 -12.27 -6.23
C VAL A 169 2.45 -12.72 -5.32
N CYS A 170 3.16 -13.79 -5.68
CA CYS A 170 4.36 -14.23 -4.96
C CYS A 170 5.43 -13.13 -4.92
N HIS A 171 5.70 -12.48 -6.05
CA HIS A 171 6.64 -11.36 -6.10
C HIS A 171 6.23 -10.20 -5.17
N ALA A 172 4.93 -9.90 -5.08
CA ALA A 172 4.44 -8.88 -4.17
C ALA A 172 4.68 -9.26 -2.69
N LEU A 173 4.50 -10.54 -2.34
CA LEU A 173 4.76 -11.05 -0.99
C LEU A 173 6.26 -11.01 -0.65
N ASP A 174 7.14 -11.32 -1.61
CA ASP A 174 8.59 -11.24 -1.43
C ASP A 174 9.06 -9.82 -1.08
N ALA A 175 8.36 -8.79 -1.58
CA ALA A 175 8.65 -7.40 -1.24
C ALA A 175 8.35 -7.07 0.25
N VAL A 176 7.40 -7.78 0.87
CA VAL A 176 7.09 -7.67 2.30
C VAL A 176 8.06 -8.50 3.15
N VAL A 177 8.49 -9.66 2.67
CA VAL A 177 9.50 -10.46 3.37
C VAL A 177 10.86 -9.76 3.34
N SER A 178 11.24 -9.20 2.19
CA SER A 178 12.48 -8.43 2.05
C SER A 178 12.43 -7.13 2.87
N SER A 179 11.24 -6.53 3.06
CA SER A 179 11.10 -5.40 3.98
C SER A 179 11.25 -5.81 5.44
N ALA A 180 10.68 -6.94 5.83
CA ALA A 180 10.81 -7.49 7.18
C ALA A 180 12.24 -7.98 7.47
N GLY A 181 12.95 -8.51 6.47
CA GLY A 181 14.36 -8.91 6.57
C GLY A 181 15.33 -7.72 6.55
N ALA A 182 14.89 -6.55 6.06
CA ALA A 182 15.59 -5.28 6.22
C ALA A 182 15.20 -4.54 7.51
N ALA A 183 14.36 -5.13 8.38
CA ALA A 183 14.23 -4.66 9.74
C ALA A 183 15.61 -4.75 10.38
N ARG A 184 16.10 -3.62 10.90
CA ARG A 184 17.32 -3.62 11.70
C ARG A 184 17.15 -4.67 12.81
N PRO A 185 18.18 -5.50 13.08
CA PRO A 185 18.17 -6.36 14.26
C PRO A 185 17.65 -5.58 15.46
N GLN A 186 16.77 -6.18 16.25
CA GLN A 186 16.15 -5.49 17.38
C GLN A 186 17.20 -4.87 18.31
N GLU A 187 18.37 -5.51 18.44
CA GLU A 187 19.55 -5.00 19.16
C GLU A 187 20.06 -3.66 18.59
N GLU A 188 20.14 -3.51 17.27
CA GLU A 188 20.56 -2.25 16.63
C GLU A 188 19.54 -1.14 16.84
N ILE A 189 18.24 -1.47 16.81
CA ILE A 189 17.17 -0.50 17.09
C ILE A 189 17.24 -0.06 18.55
N THR A 190 17.36 -1.01 19.47
CA THR A 190 17.51 -0.78 20.91
C THR A 190 18.72 0.12 21.20
N ALA A 191 19.88 -0.17 20.61
CA ALA A 191 21.09 0.63 20.74
C ALA A 191 20.92 2.05 20.18
N ALA A 192 20.26 2.20 19.04
CA ALA A 192 19.97 3.50 18.45
C ALA A 192 19.02 4.33 19.33
N VAL A 193 17.95 3.72 19.86
CA VAL A 193 17.00 4.39 20.77
C VAL A 193 17.70 4.83 22.06
N LEU A 194 18.53 3.98 22.65
CA LEU A 194 19.34 4.34 23.83
C LEU A 194 20.28 5.52 23.55
N THR A 195 20.90 5.55 22.38
CA THR A 195 21.76 6.67 21.94
C THR A 195 20.97 7.97 21.87
N ILE A 196 19.78 7.96 21.24
CA ILE A 196 18.90 9.12 21.17
C ILE A 196 18.50 9.60 22.57
N ILE A 197 18.15 8.68 23.47
CA ILE A 197 17.80 9.01 24.87
C ILE A 197 18.99 9.66 25.58
N ARG A 198 20.20 9.11 25.46
CA ARG A 198 21.42 9.68 26.09
C ARG A 198 21.74 11.08 25.59
N GLU A 199 21.58 11.33 24.29
CA GLU A 199 21.87 12.63 23.67
C GLU A 199 20.80 13.69 23.97
N SER A 200 19.52 13.28 24.10
CA SER A 200 18.39 14.21 24.09
C SER A 200 17.66 14.37 25.43
N ALA A 201 17.80 13.42 26.37
CA ALA A 201 17.02 13.43 27.63
C ALA A 201 17.35 14.58 28.58
N GLY A 202 18.59 15.09 28.56
CA GLY A 202 19.03 16.18 29.44
C GLY A 202 18.63 15.98 30.92
N LYS A 203 18.34 17.07 31.64
CA LYS A 203 17.96 17.00 33.06
C LYS A 203 16.52 16.57 33.32
N LYS A 204 15.61 16.72 32.35
CA LYS A 204 14.17 16.48 32.54
C LYS A 204 13.69 15.11 32.03
N GLY A 205 14.51 14.40 31.25
CA GLY A 205 14.05 13.26 30.47
C GLY A 205 13.47 13.70 29.13
N ILE A 206 13.31 12.76 28.23
CA ILE A 206 12.68 12.96 26.92
C ILE A 206 11.28 12.34 26.92
N SER A 207 10.29 13.03 26.35
CA SER A 207 8.93 12.50 26.21
C SER A 207 8.85 11.45 25.11
N PHE A 208 7.89 10.52 25.17
CA PHE A 208 7.65 9.55 24.09
C PHE A 208 7.36 10.24 22.74
N GLU A 209 6.63 11.35 22.76
CA GLU A 209 6.26 12.09 21.55
C GLU A 209 7.49 12.70 20.87
N ASP A 210 8.35 13.38 21.64
CA ASP A 210 9.61 13.93 21.13
C ASP A 210 10.57 12.83 20.67
N LEU A 211 10.64 11.73 21.43
CA LEU A 211 11.44 10.58 21.08
C LEU A 211 10.96 9.92 19.79
N ALA A 212 9.64 9.81 19.58
CA ALA A 212 9.04 9.30 18.35
C ALA A 212 9.34 10.19 17.14
N ILE A 213 9.37 11.51 17.31
CA ILE A 213 9.75 12.45 16.25
C ILE A 213 11.23 12.25 15.86
N ILE A 214 12.14 12.16 16.83
CA ILE A 214 13.58 11.99 16.56
C ILE A 214 13.90 10.60 16.00
N ALA A 215 13.30 9.55 16.58
CA ALA A 215 13.45 8.18 16.12
C ALA A 215 12.85 7.99 14.71
N GLY A 216 11.72 8.64 14.43
CA GLY A 216 11.09 8.67 13.11
C GLY A 216 11.99 9.27 12.03
N LYS A 217 12.74 10.35 12.33
CA LYS A 217 13.76 10.90 11.43
C LYS A 217 14.89 9.91 11.12
N SER A 218 15.16 9.00 12.05
CA SER A 218 16.14 7.93 11.89
C SER A 218 15.53 6.66 11.28
N GLY A 219 14.27 6.70 10.83
CA GLY A 219 13.57 5.58 10.21
C GLY A 219 13.10 4.49 11.19
N ILE A 220 12.97 4.80 12.49
CA ILE A 220 12.44 3.89 13.51
C ILE A 220 10.94 4.19 13.70
N GLY A 221 10.10 3.19 13.45
CA GLY A 221 8.65 3.32 13.57
C GLY A 221 8.15 3.27 15.02
N GLY A 222 6.93 3.77 15.26
CA GLY A 222 6.35 3.82 16.62
C GLY A 222 6.05 2.45 17.28
N ARG A 223 6.07 1.35 16.51
CA ARG A 223 6.06 -0.02 17.07
C ARG A 223 7.46 -0.41 17.55
N GLU A 224 8.44 -0.30 16.66
CA GLU A 224 9.85 -0.61 16.93
C GLU A 224 10.37 0.18 18.13
N LEU A 225 10.01 1.47 18.23
CA LEU A 225 10.36 2.31 19.37
C LEU A 225 9.78 1.78 20.69
N ARG A 226 8.52 1.34 20.70
CA ARG A 226 7.89 0.78 21.91
C ARG A 226 8.54 -0.54 22.33
N ASP A 227 8.83 -1.39 21.36
CA ASP A 227 9.49 -2.67 21.62
C ASP A 227 10.92 -2.44 22.17
N ALA A 228 11.67 -1.49 21.59
CA ALA A 228 12.99 -1.09 22.07
C ALA A 228 12.95 -0.49 23.49
N LEU A 229 12.01 0.42 23.76
CA LEU A 229 11.85 1.02 25.10
C LEU A 229 11.52 -0.01 26.16
N ARG A 230 10.68 -1.01 25.85
CA ARG A 230 10.39 -2.12 26.77
C ARG A 230 11.66 -2.87 27.12
N ILE A 231 12.49 -3.20 26.13
CA ILE A 231 13.76 -3.92 26.35
C ILE A 231 14.70 -3.07 27.22
N LEU A 232 14.88 -1.78 26.93
CA LEU A 232 15.75 -0.90 27.72
C LEU A 232 15.30 -0.74 29.18
N LEU A 233 13.99 -0.77 29.43
CA LEU A 233 13.43 -0.76 30.79
C LEU A 233 13.62 -2.11 31.51
N GLU A 234 13.55 -3.22 30.77
CA GLU A 234 13.78 -4.58 31.31
C GLU A 234 15.27 -4.84 31.61
N GLU A 235 16.17 -4.24 30.83
CA GLU A 235 17.63 -4.38 30.94
C GLU A 235 18.28 -3.33 31.85
N ASP A 236 17.51 -2.46 32.50
CA ASP A 236 18.01 -1.35 33.33
C ASP A 236 19.05 -0.46 32.58
N GLU A 237 18.78 -0.15 31.31
CA GLU A 237 19.56 0.84 30.54
C GLU A 237 18.90 2.23 30.55
N CYS A 238 17.60 2.29 30.83
CA CYS A 238 16.86 3.52 31.04
C CYS A 238 15.78 3.35 32.11
N TYR A 239 15.27 4.46 32.62
CA TYR A 239 14.18 4.46 33.59
C TYR A 239 13.15 5.54 33.29
N GLN A 240 11.99 5.42 33.92
CA GLN A 240 10.83 6.25 33.64
C GLN A 240 10.46 7.13 34.85
N PRO A 241 11.02 8.35 34.99
CA PRO A 241 10.71 9.24 36.12
C PRO A 241 9.26 9.73 36.17
N ALA A 242 8.58 9.78 35.02
CA ALA A 242 7.17 10.13 34.90
C ALA A 242 6.55 9.34 33.74
N ARG A 243 5.21 9.27 33.68
CA ARG A 243 4.51 8.57 32.60
C ARG A 243 4.98 9.08 31.23
N GLU A 244 5.43 8.18 30.36
CA GLU A 244 5.93 8.45 29.01
C GLU A 244 7.13 9.41 28.94
N VAL A 245 7.92 9.51 30.03
CA VAL A 245 9.18 10.26 30.05
C VAL A 245 10.32 9.31 30.35
N PHE A 246 11.34 9.29 29.50
CA PHE A 246 12.47 8.36 29.60
C PHE A 246 13.76 9.10 29.94
N LYS A 247 14.58 8.48 30.79
CA LYS A 247 15.93 8.92 31.11
C LYS A 247 16.92 7.77 31.03
N PRO A 248 18.14 8.01 30.54
CA PRO A 248 19.19 7.01 30.66
C PRO A 248 19.52 6.81 32.15
N LEU A 249 19.90 5.59 32.50
CA LEU A 249 20.48 5.30 33.81
C LEU A 249 21.93 5.82 33.92
#